data_AF-A0A5U8SVP6-F1
#
_entry.id   AF-A0A5U8SVP6-F1
#
_cell.length_a   1.000
_cell.length_b   1.000
_cell.length_c   1.000
_cell.angle_alpha   90.00
_cell.angle_beta   90.00
_cell.angle_gamma   90.00
#
_symmetry.space_group_name_H-M   'P 1'
#
loop_
_entity.id
_entity.type
_entity.pdbx_description
1 polymer ?
#
loop_
_entity_poly.entity_id
_entity_poly.type
_entity_poly.pdbx_seq_one_letter_code
_entity_poly.pdbx_strand_id
1 'polypeptide(L)' 'IPRDVVIFGEVGLAGEIRPVPSGQERISEAAKHGFKRAIVPNANRPKNPPPGMQVFGVKKLSDALSVLDELE' A
#
# COMPACT_ATOMS: atom_id res chain seq x y z
N ILE A 1 7.52 7.35 9.65
CA ILE A 1 6.49 6.32 9.33
C ILE A 1 5.37 6.30 10.39
N PRO A 2 4.15 6.74 10.03
CA PRO A 2 2.98 6.68 10.90
C PRO A 2 2.60 5.25 11.31
N ARG A 3 2.03 5.07 12.52
CA ARG A 3 1.77 3.75 13.14
C ARG A 3 0.60 2.98 12.52
N ASP A 4 -0.26 3.66 11.79
CA ASP A 4 -1.50 3.17 11.19
C ASP A 4 -1.39 2.96 9.67
N VAL A 5 -0.16 2.94 9.15
CA VAL A 5 0.15 2.67 7.73
C VAL A 5 0.70 1.25 7.59
N VAL A 6 0.15 0.48 6.63
CA VAL A 6 0.75 -0.76 6.14
C VAL A 6 1.39 -0.52 4.77
N ILE A 7 2.58 -1.04 4.53
CA ILE A 7 3.29 -0.91 3.25
C ILE A 7 3.76 -2.30 2.83
N PHE A 8 3.48 -2.70 1.60
CA PHE A 8 4.02 -3.94 1.05
C PHE A 8 4.18 -3.86 -0.46
N GLY A 9 5.01 -4.74 -1.01
CA GLY A 9 5.32 -4.82 -2.44
C GLY A 9 6.68 -5.50 -2.65
N GLU A 10 6.91 -6.02 -3.84
CA GLU A 10 8.25 -6.41 -4.27
C GLU A 10 8.93 -5.21 -4.94
N VAL A 11 10.20 -4.98 -4.64
CA VAL A 11 10.98 -3.88 -5.24
C VAL A 11 11.96 -4.47 -6.25
N GLY A 12 11.87 -4.02 -7.50
CA GLY A 12 12.87 -4.32 -8.51
C GLY A 12 14.05 -3.36 -8.44
N LEU A 13 15.18 -3.75 -9.05
CA LEU A 13 16.43 -2.98 -8.98
C LEU A 13 16.31 -1.59 -9.63
N ALA A 14 15.43 -1.44 -10.63
CA ALA A 14 15.15 -0.14 -11.27
C ALA A 14 14.14 0.70 -10.47
N GLY A 15 13.76 0.23 -9.28
CA GLY A 15 12.83 0.90 -8.37
C GLY A 15 11.37 0.70 -8.73
N GLU A 16 11.02 -0.23 -9.62
CA GLU A 16 9.63 -0.58 -9.88
C GLU A 16 9.02 -1.36 -8.71
N ILE A 17 7.74 -1.10 -8.42
CA ILE A 17 6.97 -1.79 -7.39
C ILE A 17 6.07 -2.83 -8.05
N ARG A 18 6.31 -4.09 -7.72
CA ARG A 18 5.66 -5.26 -8.33
C ARG A 18 4.60 -5.83 -7.39
N PRO A 19 3.50 -6.39 -7.94
CA PRO A 19 2.45 -6.98 -7.14
C PRO A 19 2.93 -8.19 -6.35
N VAL A 20 2.41 -8.33 -5.14
CA VAL A 20 2.56 -9.55 -4.34
C VAL A 20 1.32 -10.44 -4.47
N PRO A 21 1.46 -11.76 -4.27
CA PRO A 21 0.32 -12.66 -4.15
C PRO A 21 -0.62 -12.25 -3.00
N SER A 22 -1.92 -12.36 -3.27
CA SER A 22 -3.00 -12.08 -2.32
C SER A 22 -2.96 -10.67 -1.70
N GLY A 23 -2.59 -9.66 -2.50
CA GLY A 23 -2.45 -8.30 -2.00
C GLY A 23 -3.76 -7.69 -1.50
N GLN A 24 -4.91 -7.99 -2.12
CA GLN A 24 -6.20 -7.45 -1.67
C GLN A 24 -6.65 -8.06 -0.34
N GLU A 25 -6.36 -9.34 -0.12
CA GLU A 25 -6.59 -10.05 1.14
C GLU A 25 -5.73 -9.46 2.25
N ARG A 26 -4.45 -9.17 1.98
CA ARG A 26 -3.56 -8.49 2.94
C ARG A 26 -4.09 -7.11 3.34
N ILE A 27 -4.58 -6.32 2.37
CA ILE A 27 -5.20 -5.01 2.63
C ILE A 27 -6.43 -5.17 3.53
N SER A 28 -7.29 -6.14 3.20
CA SER A 28 -8.51 -6.41 3.97
C SER A 28 -8.19 -6.83 5.40
N GLU A 29 -7.17 -7.65 5.60
CA GLU A 29 -6.74 -8.07 6.93
C GLU A 29 -6.13 -6.91 7.73
N ALA A 30 -5.27 -6.09 7.10
CA ALA A 30 -4.73 -4.90 7.74
C ALA A 30 -5.83 -3.94 8.22
N ALA A 31 -6.90 -3.75 7.42
CA ALA A 31 -8.04 -2.94 7.83
C ALA A 31 -8.73 -3.48 9.09
N LYS A 32 -8.91 -4.80 9.22
CA LYS A 32 -9.47 -5.43 10.43
C LYS A 32 -8.60 -5.21 11.66
N HIS A 33 -7.28 -5.18 11.49
CA HIS A 33 -6.31 -4.91 12.55
C HIS A 33 -6.14 -3.42 12.89
N GLY A 34 -6.94 -2.53 12.29
CA GLY A 34 -7.00 -1.13 12.66
C GLY A 34 -6.06 -0.21 11.86
N PHE A 35 -5.33 -0.73 10.87
CA PHE A 35 -4.61 0.12 9.93
C PHE A 35 -5.60 1.00 9.15
N LYS A 36 -5.24 2.27 8.94
CA LYS A 36 -6.10 3.25 8.26
C LYS A 36 -5.60 3.58 6.86
N ARG A 37 -4.36 3.23 6.57
CA ARG A 37 -3.67 3.62 5.33
C ARG A 37 -2.86 2.44 4.80
N ALA A 38 -2.86 2.25 3.50
CA ALA A 38 -2.08 1.20 2.84
C ALA A 38 -1.36 1.75 1.61
N ILE A 39 -0.04 1.57 1.52
CA ILE A 39 0.75 1.86 0.32
C ILE A 39 1.11 0.52 -0.32
N VAL A 40 0.59 0.28 -1.52
CA VAL A 40 0.60 -1.05 -2.16
C VAL A 40 0.95 -0.96 -3.64
N PRO A 41 1.39 -2.06 -4.28
CA PRO A 41 1.59 -2.06 -5.73
C PRO A 41 0.27 -1.71 -6.43
N ASN A 42 0.32 -0.87 -7.46
CA ASN A 42 -0.89 -0.42 -8.14
C ASN A 42 -1.77 -1.58 -8.65
N ALA A 43 -1.15 -2.71 -9.01
CA ALA A 43 -1.86 -3.93 -9.43
C ALA A 43 -2.55 -4.70 -8.28
N ASN A 44 -2.16 -4.49 -7.01
CA ASN A 44 -2.87 -5.02 -5.85
C ASN A 44 -3.96 -4.08 -5.32
N ARG A 45 -4.04 -2.82 -5.80
CA ARG A 45 -5.03 -1.85 -5.30
C ARG A 45 -6.44 -2.32 -5.65
N PRO A 46 -7.34 -2.49 -4.65
CA PRO A 46 -8.72 -2.87 -4.91
C PRO A 46 -9.46 -1.69 -5.55
N LYS A 47 -10.45 -2.00 -6.41
CA LYS A 47 -11.38 -0.98 -6.93
C LYS A 47 -12.19 -0.33 -5.81
N ASN A 48 -12.59 -1.15 -4.83
CA ASN A 48 -13.35 -0.74 -3.65
C ASN A 48 -12.51 -1.04 -2.40
N PRO A 49 -11.83 -0.04 -1.82
CA PRO A 49 -11.07 -0.21 -0.59
C PRO A 49 -11.95 -0.63 0.60
N PRO A 50 -11.39 -1.31 1.62
CA PRO A 50 -12.09 -1.55 2.87
C PRO A 50 -12.60 -0.24 3.50
N PRO A 51 -13.80 -0.22 4.11
CA PRO A 51 -14.34 0.98 4.74
C PRO A 51 -13.38 1.59 5.76
N GLY A 52 -13.18 2.91 5.69
CA GLY A 52 -12.30 3.63 6.61
C GLY A 52 -10.80 3.41 6.40
N MET A 53 -10.39 2.74 5.32
CA MET A 53 -8.99 2.61 4.90
C MET A 53 -8.73 3.36 3.59
N GLN A 54 -7.69 4.20 3.57
CA GLN A 54 -7.15 4.79 2.34
C GLN A 54 -6.10 3.87 1.72
N VAL A 55 -6.21 3.61 0.41
CA VAL A 55 -5.28 2.72 -0.29
C VAL A 55 -4.62 3.45 -1.47
N PHE A 56 -3.32 3.63 -1.34
CA PHE A 56 -2.43 4.28 -2.31
C PHE A 56 -1.77 3.21 -3.17
N GLY A 57 -2.02 3.26 -4.49
CA GLY A 57 -1.41 2.36 -5.45
C GLY A 57 -0.19 3.01 -6.09
N VAL A 58 0.98 2.39 -5.97
CA VAL A 58 2.25 2.92 -6.47
C VAL A 58 2.85 2.05 -7.57
N LYS A 59 3.65 2.65 -8.46
CA LYS A 59 4.37 1.94 -9.53
C LYS A 59 5.88 1.98 -9.36
N LYS A 60 6.40 2.98 -8.66
CA LYS A 60 7.82 3.12 -8.32
C LYS A 60 8.04 3.38 -6.83
N LEU A 61 9.24 3.07 -6.36
CA LEU A 61 9.68 3.33 -4.99
C LEU A 61 9.62 4.82 -4.66
N SER A 62 9.96 5.70 -5.62
CA SER A 62 9.80 7.15 -5.48
C SER A 62 8.36 7.55 -5.13
N ASP A 63 7.36 6.94 -5.78
CA ASP A 63 5.95 7.23 -5.51
C ASP A 63 5.60 6.84 -4.06
N ALA A 64 6.11 5.70 -3.59
CA ALA A 64 5.87 5.22 -2.23
C ALA A 64 6.49 6.15 -1.18
N LEU A 65 7.70 6.66 -1.44
CA LEU A 65 8.37 7.62 -0.57
C LEU A 65 7.62 8.96 -0.54
N SER A 66 7.21 9.49 -1.71
CA SER A 66 6.42 10.72 -1.75
C SER A 66 5.10 10.60 -0.99
N VAL A 67 4.37 9.50 -1.17
CA VAL A 67 3.15 9.26 -0.37
C VAL A 67 3.48 9.17 1.12
N LEU A 68 4.57 8.49 1.49
CA LEU A 68 4.94 8.36 2.90
C LEU A 68 5.27 9.72 3.54
N ASP A 69 5.99 10.59 2.83
CA ASP A 69 6.34 11.94 3.28
C ASP A 69 5.10 12.83 3.45
N GLU A 70 4.10 12.69 2.58
CA GLU A 70 2.80 13.41 2.71
C GLU A 70 1.94 12.92 3.88
N LEU A 71 2.22 11.73 4.43
CA LEU A 71 1.47 11.13 5.52
C LEU A 71 2.05 11.42 6.91
N GLU A 72 3.24 12.03 6.97
CA GLU A 72 3.86 12.57 8.19
C GLU A 72 3.23 13.90 8.61
#